data_AF-A0A958KPE0-F1
#
_entry.id   AF-A0A958KPE0-F1
#
_cell.length_a   1.000
_cell.length_b   1.000
_cell.length_c   1.000
_cell.angle_alpha   90.00
_cell.angle_beta   90.00
_cell.angle_gamma   90.00
#
_symmetry.space_group_name_H-M   'P 1'
#
loop_
_entity.id
_entity.type
_entity.pdbx_description
1 polymer ?
#
loop_
_entity_poly.entity_id
_entity_poly.type
_entity_poly.pdbx_seq_one_letter_code
_entity_poly.pdbx_strand_id
1 'polypeptide(L)'
;MASKLPIVRQSSISGQLASVTLLLCCFMLGAIIFPDKRLGAIVGAFVYLTYSRSAKYFIAHHHRLGMSLLQRKNFEAAIKEFESSYEFFTERPWIDKYRSLVLVSPSRISYREMALVNIAFCYGQLRRQDKAKEFYKRTLAEFPGSQIALAGLTLLNFDEEFGES
;
A
#
# COMPACT_ATOMS: atom_id res chain seq x y z
N MET A 1 -6.81 -9.42 8.77
CA MET A 1 -8.11 -8.84 9.14
C MET A 1 -8.85 -8.47 7.88
N ALA A 2 -10.07 -8.97 7.70
CA ALA A 2 -10.96 -8.50 6.65
C ALA A 2 -11.33 -7.05 6.98
N SER A 3 -11.06 -6.13 6.05
CA SER A 3 -11.44 -4.73 6.21
C SER A 3 -12.95 -4.60 6.02
N LYS A 4 -13.64 -3.96 6.97
CA LYS A 4 -15.05 -3.56 6.81
C LYS A 4 -15.21 -2.35 5.88
N LEU A 5 -14.12 -1.63 5.59
CA LEU A 5 -14.10 -0.55 4.60
C LEU A 5 -13.87 -1.13 3.20
N PRO A 6 -14.50 -0.57 2.15
CA PRO A 6 -14.37 -1.02 0.76
C PRO A 6 -12.98 -0.69 0.19
N ILE A 7 -11.95 -1.38 0.69
CA ILE A 7 -10.58 -1.24 0.23
C ILE A 7 -10.38 -2.14 -0.99
N VAL A 8 -10.34 -1.53 -2.18
CA VAL A 8 -10.03 -2.24 -3.42
C VAL A 8 -8.55 -2.62 -3.43
N ARG A 9 -8.26 -3.93 -3.45
CA ARG A 9 -6.89 -4.43 -3.57
C ARG A 9 -6.54 -4.68 -5.03
N GLN A 10 -5.72 -3.81 -5.61
CA GLN A 10 -5.20 -4.01 -6.95
C GLN A 10 -3.86 -4.76 -6.89
N SER A 11 -3.89 -6.06 -7.14
CA SER A 11 -2.68 -6.90 -7.11
C SER A 11 -2.09 -7.11 -8.50
N SER A 12 -0.77 -7.00 -8.60
CA SER A 12 -0.01 -7.23 -9.82
C SER A 12 0.38 -8.70 -9.90
N ILE A 13 0.05 -9.36 -11.01
CA ILE A 13 0.48 -10.73 -11.26
C ILE A 13 2.01 -10.81 -11.31
N SER A 14 2.68 -9.82 -11.91
CA SER A 14 4.15 -9.77 -11.94
C SER A 14 4.76 -9.65 -10.54
N GLY A 15 4.14 -8.88 -9.64
CA GLY A 15 4.57 -8.75 -8.25
C GLY A 15 4.35 -10.02 -7.43
N GLN A 16 3.26 -10.76 -7.71
CA GLN A 16 3.01 -12.07 -7.11
C GLN A 16 4.03 -13.09 -7.58
N LEU A 17 4.31 -13.15 -8.89
CA LEU A 17 5.33 -14.03 -9.46
C LEU A 17 6.71 -13.74 -8.85
N ALA A 18 7.11 -12.47 -8.77
CA ALA A 18 8.37 -12.10 -8.13
C ALA A 18 8.47 -12.57 -6.67
N SER A 19 7.37 -12.48 -5.91
CA SER A 19 7.32 -12.95 -4.52
C SER A 19 7.42 -14.47 -4.42
N VAL A 20 6.73 -15.20 -5.31
CA VAL A 20 6.79 -16.68 -5.36
C VAL A 20 8.16 -17.16 -5.80
N THR A 21 8.77 -16.52 -6.80
CA THR A 21 10.13 -16.82 -7.24
C THR A 21 11.12 -16.62 -6.11
N LEU A 22 11.04 -15.50 -5.37
CA LEU A 22 11.92 -15.24 -4.23
C LEU A 22 11.77 -16.31 -3.13
N LEU A 23 10.53 -16.72 -2.83
CA LEU A 23 10.26 -17.80 -1.88
C LEU A 23 10.89 -19.13 -2.34
N LEU A 24 10.70 -19.51 -3.61
CA LEU A 24 11.27 -20.73 -4.17
C LEU A 24 12.80 -20.69 -4.15
N CYS A 25 13.42 -19.54 -4.44
CA CYS A 25 14.86 -19.37 -4.31
C CYS A 25 15.34 -19.59 -2.87
N CYS A 26 14.71 -18.97 -1.87
CA CYS A 26 15.05 -19.19 -0.47
C CYS A 26 14.86 -20.65 -0.03
N PHE A 27 13.78 -21.29 -0.48
CA PHE A 27 13.49 -22.70 -0.21
C PHE A 27 14.57 -23.63 -0.78
N MET A 28 14.92 -23.43 -2.06
CA MET A 28 15.93 -24.24 -2.75
C MET A 28 17.33 -24.01 -2.19
N LEU A 29 17.71 -22.76 -1.90
CA LEU A 29 18.99 -22.44 -1.27
C LEU A 29 19.10 -23.09 0.11
N GLY A 30 18.03 -23.05 0.91
CA GLY A 30 17.98 -23.76 2.19
C GLY A 30 18.18 -25.26 2.03
N ALA A 31 17.52 -25.89 1.06
CA ALA A 31 17.66 -27.33 0.81
C ALA A 31 19.06 -27.75 0.31
N ILE A 32 19.83 -26.83 -0.30
CA ILE A 32 21.20 -27.09 -0.79
C ILE A 32 22.24 -26.91 0.33
N ILE A 33 22.07 -25.92 1.21
CA ILE A 33 23.05 -25.57 2.25
C ILE A 33 23.06 -26.59 3.41
N PHE A 34 21.89 -27.13 3.76
CA PHE A 34 21.75 -28.03 4.90
C PHE A 34 21.84 -29.51 4.50
N PRO A 35 22.54 -30.36 5.29
CA PRO A 35 22.62 -31.80 5.02
C PRO A 35 21.25 -32.49 5.02
N ASP A 36 20.38 -32.09 5.96
CA ASP A 36 18.96 -32.46 5.92
C ASP A 36 18.20 -31.47 5.03
N LYS A 37 17.84 -31.92 3.83
CA LYS A 37 17.11 -31.14 2.83
C LYS A 37 15.76 -30.65 3.35
N ARG A 38 15.06 -31.43 4.18
CA ARG A 38 13.74 -31.06 4.72
C ARG A 38 13.89 -29.93 5.73
N LEU A 39 14.84 -30.07 6.65
CA LEU A 39 15.16 -29.02 7.63
C LEU A 39 15.59 -27.73 6.92
N GLY A 40 16.49 -27.84 5.94
CA GLY A 40 16.99 -26.70 5.17
C GLY A 40 15.88 -25.94 4.42
N ALA A 41 14.97 -26.68 3.78
CA ALA A 41 13.79 -26.12 3.12
C ALA A 41 12.88 -25.34 4.09
N ILE A 42 12.62 -25.89 5.29
CA ILE A 42 11.82 -25.24 6.34
C ILE A 42 12.52 -23.95 6.81
N VAL A 43 13.83 -24.00 7.05
CA VAL A 43 14.63 -22.83 7.44
C VAL A 43 14.57 -21.74 6.36
N GLY A 44 14.73 -22.10 5.08
CA GLY A 44 14.63 -21.16 3.96
C GLY A 44 13.26 -20.48 3.87
N ALA A 45 12.18 -21.24 4.04
CA ALA A 45 10.82 -20.67 4.11
C ALA A 45 10.64 -19.75 5.32
N PHE A 46 11.17 -20.13 6.48
CA PHE A 46 11.10 -19.32 7.70
C PHE A 46 11.86 -18.00 7.57
N VAL A 47 13.05 -18.02 6.96
CA VAL A 47 13.84 -16.81 6.64
C VAL A 47 13.05 -15.87 5.73
N TYR A 48 12.47 -16.39 4.64
CA TYR A 48 11.65 -15.59 3.73
C TYR A 48 10.45 -14.96 4.45
N LEU A 49 9.71 -15.74 5.26
CA LEU A 49 8.55 -15.23 6.00
C LEU A 49 8.93 -14.17 7.02
N THR A 50 10.01 -14.39 7.76
CA THR A 50 10.54 -13.44 8.75
C THR A 50 10.99 -12.15 8.06
N TYR A 51 11.71 -12.24 6.95
CA TYR A 51 12.10 -11.09 6.14
C TYR A 51 10.88 -10.34 5.60
N SER A 52 9.95 -11.03 4.92
CA SER A 52 8.75 -10.43 4.33
C SER A 52 7.91 -9.67 5.36
N ARG A 53 7.79 -10.23 6.57
CA ARG A 53 6.99 -9.62 7.64
C ARG A 53 7.73 -8.46 8.30
N SER A 54 9.04 -8.58 8.51
CA SER A 54 9.88 -7.53 9.10
C SER A 54 10.03 -6.34 8.17
N ALA A 55 10.30 -6.56 6.89
CA ALA A 55 10.42 -5.51 5.88
C ALA A 55 9.17 -4.63 5.84
N LYS A 56 7.98 -5.24 5.79
CA LYS A 56 6.70 -4.51 5.85
C LYS A 56 6.45 -3.81 7.18
N TYR A 57 7.00 -4.32 8.29
CA TYR A 57 6.82 -3.72 9.61
C TYR A 57 7.66 -2.46 9.78
N PHE A 58 8.92 -2.50 9.35
CA PHE A 58 9.84 -1.38 9.51
C PHE A 58 9.72 -0.34 8.40
N ILE A 59 9.69 -0.78 7.14
CA ILE A 59 9.80 0.15 5.99
C ILE A 59 8.45 0.81 5.69
N ALA A 60 7.34 0.06 5.74
CA ALA A 60 6.00 0.59 5.52
C ALA A 60 5.29 0.94 6.84
N HIS A 61 6.05 1.32 7.88
CA HIS A 61 5.54 1.55 9.23
C HIS A 61 4.40 2.59 9.26
N HIS A 62 4.67 3.81 8.79
CA HIS A 62 3.70 4.90 8.73
C HIS A 62 2.45 4.52 7.93
N HIS A 63 2.62 3.90 6.76
CA HIS A 63 1.48 3.46 5.96
C HIS A 63 0.57 2.49 6.73
N ARG A 64 1.18 1.52 7.43
CA ARG A 64 0.43 0.54 8.22
C ARG A 64 -0.27 1.18 9.42
N LEU A 65 0.37 2.15 10.07
CA LEU A 65 -0.23 2.88 11.17
C LEU A 65 -1.41 3.71 10.67
N GLY A 66 -1.26 4.43 9.55
CA GLY A 66 -2.33 5.14 8.86
C GLY A 66 -3.52 4.23 8.52
N MET A 67 -3.26 3.04 7.97
CA MET A 67 -4.32 2.05 7.73
C MET A 67 -5.01 1.57 9.02
N SER A 68 -4.27 1.41 10.11
CA SER A 68 -4.85 1.04 11.41
C SER A 68 -5.72 2.17 11.99
N LEU A 69 -5.30 3.43 11.84
CA LEU A 69 -6.05 4.60 12.30
C LEU A 69 -7.31 4.81 11.46
N LEU A 70 -7.19 4.62 10.14
CA LEU A 70 -8.29 4.65 9.19
C LEU A 70 -9.39 3.64 9.57
N GLN A 71 -9.00 2.40 9.90
CA GLN A 71 -9.94 1.37 10.35
C GLN A 71 -10.62 1.71 11.67
N ARG A 72 -9.99 2.54 12.51
CA ARG A 72 -10.55 3.06 13.76
C ARG A 72 -11.30 4.38 13.56
N LYS A 73 -11.46 4.87 12.32
CA LYS A 73 -12.08 6.15 11.97
C LYS A 73 -11.40 7.37 12.58
N ASN A 74 -10.14 7.26 12.97
CA ASN A 74 -9.35 8.40 13.40
C ASN A 74 -8.69 9.04 12.17
N PHE A 75 -9.49 9.79 11.41
CA PHE A 75 -9.10 10.28 10.09
C PHE A 75 -8.02 11.36 10.16
N GLU A 76 -8.08 12.27 11.13
CA GLU A 76 -7.06 13.31 11.31
C GLU A 76 -5.68 12.71 11.61
N ALA A 77 -5.60 11.71 12.49
CA ALA A 77 -4.32 11.04 12.76
C ALA A 77 -3.89 10.19 11.56
N ALA A 78 -4.83 9.53 10.87
CA ALA A 78 -4.52 8.76 9.67
C ALA A 78 -3.90 9.63 8.57
N ILE A 79 -4.40 10.86 8.36
CA ILE A 79 -3.83 11.82 7.40
C ILE A 79 -2.35 12.05 7.68
N LYS A 80 -1.97 12.38 8.92
CA LYS A 80 -0.57 12.62 9.29
C LYS A 80 0.34 11.43 9.00
N GLU A 81 -0.13 10.22 9.26
CA GLU A 81 0.61 8.99 8.97
C GLU A 81 0.72 8.70 7.47
N PHE A 82 -0.32 9.03 6.70
CA PHE A 82 -0.23 8.91 5.24
C PHE A 82 0.66 9.99 4.62
N GLU A 83 0.68 11.21 5.16
CA GLU A 83 1.64 12.26 4.77
C GLU A 83 3.07 11.80 5.03
N SER A 84 3.35 11.31 6.24
CA SER A 84 4.67 10.73 6.59
C SER A 84 5.04 9.54 5.70
N SER A 85 4.06 8.69 5.37
CA SER A 85 4.25 7.60 4.41
C SER A 85 4.61 8.14 3.01
N TYR A 86 3.91 9.16 2.53
CA TYR A 86 4.15 9.75 1.22
C TYR A 86 5.55 10.36 1.14
N GLU A 87 5.94 11.13 2.16
CA GLU A 87 7.28 11.74 2.27
C GLU A 87 8.38 10.68 2.24
N PHE A 88 8.27 9.64 3.08
CA PHE A 88 9.24 8.55 3.13
C PHE A 88 9.49 7.88 1.76
N PHE A 89 8.42 7.57 1.03
CA PHE A 89 8.54 6.94 -0.29
C PHE A 89 8.91 7.93 -1.40
N THR A 90 8.72 9.23 -1.18
CA THR A 90 9.17 10.29 -2.08
C THR A 90 10.67 10.53 -1.95
N GLU A 91 11.20 10.53 -0.73
CA GLU A 91 12.65 10.59 -0.47
C GLU A 91 13.39 9.34 -0.95
N ARG A 92 12.69 8.20 -1.02
CA ARG A 92 13.28 6.90 -1.37
C ARG A 92 12.52 6.21 -2.53
N PRO A 93 12.51 6.80 -3.75
CA PRO A 93 11.71 6.28 -4.86
C PRO A 93 12.09 4.85 -5.26
N TRP A 94 13.35 4.46 -5.04
CA TRP A 94 13.84 3.12 -5.34
C TRP A 94 13.15 2.03 -4.50
N ILE A 95 12.74 2.33 -3.25
CA ILE A 95 12.04 1.36 -2.40
C ILE A 95 10.66 1.05 -2.98
N ASP A 96 9.93 2.07 -3.44
CA ASP A 96 8.61 1.88 -4.05
C ASP A 96 8.73 1.25 -5.45
N LYS A 97 9.75 1.63 -6.22
CA LYS A 97 10.06 1.05 -7.54
C LYS A 97 10.36 -0.45 -7.45
N TYR A 98 11.16 -0.87 -6.47
CA TYR A 98 11.54 -2.27 -6.25
C TYR A 98 10.74 -2.94 -5.12
N ARG A 99 9.53 -2.45 -4.82
CA ARG A 99 8.70 -2.93 -3.70
C ARG A 99 8.36 -4.42 -3.74
N SER A 100 8.32 -5.02 -4.93
CA SER A 100 8.09 -6.47 -5.08
C SER A 100 9.23 -7.29 -4.49
N LEU A 101 10.46 -6.74 -4.47
CA LEU A 101 11.66 -7.38 -3.92
C LEU A 101 11.92 -6.93 -2.48
N VAL A 102 11.91 -5.61 -2.25
CA VAL A 102 12.27 -5.02 -0.94
C VAL A 102 11.15 -5.24 0.08
N LEU A 103 9.91 -5.02 -0.32
CA LEU A 103 8.75 -5.12 0.56
C LEU A 103 7.96 -6.40 0.38
N VAL A 104 8.29 -7.23 -0.62
CA VAL A 104 7.48 -8.40 -0.99
C VAL A 104 6.00 -8.00 -1.13
N SER A 105 5.79 -6.84 -1.76
CA SER A 105 4.47 -6.23 -1.93
C SER A 105 3.98 -6.45 -3.36
N PRO A 106 2.89 -7.20 -3.57
CA PRO A 106 2.35 -7.45 -4.90
C PRO A 106 1.42 -6.33 -5.38
N SER A 107 1.34 -5.18 -4.70
CA SER A 107 0.43 -4.09 -5.10
C SER A 107 0.76 -3.56 -6.52
N ARG A 108 -0.25 -3.23 -7.33
CA ARG A 108 -0.09 -2.50 -8.61
C ARG A 108 0.17 -1.02 -8.41
N ILE A 109 -0.49 -0.43 -7.42
CA ILE A 109 -0.34 0.98 -7.08
C ILE A 109 0.83 1.19 -6.13
N SER A 110 1.46 2.36 -6.23
CA SER A 110 2.60 2.75 -5.39
C SER A 110 2.15 3.12 -3.97
N TYR A 111 3.07 3.10 -3.01
CA TYR A 111 2.76 3.57 -1.66
C TYR A 111 2.48 5.07 -1.63
N ARG A 112 3.14 5.84 -2.52
CA ARG A 112 2.82 7.26 -2.73
C ARG A 112 1.39 7.46 -3.22
N GLU A 113 0.99 6.72 -4.26
CA GLU A 113 -0.37 6.76 -4.79
C GLU A 113 -1.38 6.35 -3.72
N MET A 114 -1.12 5.23 -3.01
CA MET A 114 -1.97 4.77 -1.90
C MET A 114 -2.11 5.81 -0.79
N ALA A 115 -1.02 6.50 -0.43
CA ALA A 115 -1.05 7.53 0.59
C ALA A 115 -1.95 8.70 0.15
N LEU A 116 -1.78 9.23 -1.06
CA LEU A 116 -2.58 10.37 -1.54
C LEU A 116 -4.08 10.03 -1.63
N VAL A 117 -4.45 8.87 -2.18
CA VAL A 117 -5.87 8.48 -2.25
C VAL A 117 -6.47 8.26 -0.87
N ASN A 118 -5.68 7.76 0.09
CA ASN A 118 -6.16 7.56 1.45
C ASN A 118 -6.29 8.88 2.21
N ILE A 119 -5.41 9.86 1.96
CA ILE A 119 -5.55 11.23 2.50
C ILE A 119 -6.83 11.87 1.96
N ALA A 120 -7.05 11.80 0.65
CA ALA A 120 -8.27 12.30 0.01
C ALA A 120 -9.53 11.64 0.61
N PHE A 121 -9.50 10.31 0.77
CA PHE A 121 -10.58 9.57 1.40
C PHE A 121 -10.84 10.04 2.84
N CYS A 122 -9.78 10.22 3.66
CA CYS A 122 -9.91 10.73 5.03
C CYS A 122 -10.57 12.12 5.06
N TYR A 123 -10.17 13.03 4.17
CA TYR A 123 -10.80 14.35 4.07
C TYR A 123 -12.28 14.26 3.68
N GLY A 124 -12.64 13.34 2.78
CA GLY A 124 -14.03 13.06 2.43
C GLY A 124 -14.85 12.59 3.64
N GLN A 125 -14.30 11.69 4.47
CA GLN A 125 -14.94 11.23 5.71
C GLN A 125 -15.11 12.35 6.75
N LEU A 126 -14.21 13.35 6.72
CA LEU A 126 -14.29 14.54 7.57
C LEU A 126 -15.17 15.67 7.00
N ARG A 127 -15.89 15.41 5.89
CA ARG A 127 -16.72 16.40 5.18
C ARG A 127 -15.93 17.65 4.73
N ARG A 128 -14.62 17.51 4.50
CA ARG A 128 -13.76 18.57 3.95
C ARG A 128 -13.56 18.32 2.46
N GLN A 129 -14.64 18.51 1.69
CA GLN A 129 -14.70 18.14 0.28
C GLN A 129 -13.65 18.86 -0.57
N ASP A 130 -13.38 20.14 -0.32
CA ASP A 130 -12.35 20.90 -1.05
C ASP A 130 -10.98 20.23 -0.98
N LYS A 131 -10.57 19.84 0.23
CA LYS A 131 -9.30 19.13 0.46
C LYS A 131 -9.31 17.75 -0.16
N ALA A 132 -10.43 17.03 -0.07
CA ALA A 132 -10.54 15.73 -0.72
C ALA A 132 -10.34 15.84 -2.25
N LYS A 133 -11.01 16.81 -2.89
CA LYS A 133 -10.84 17.12 -4.32
C LYS A 133 -9.40 17.50 -4.65
N GLU A 134 -8.78 18.36 -3.84
CA GLU A 134 -7.38 18.77 -4.00
C GLU A 134 -6.44 17.56 -4.04
N PHE A 135 -6.55 16.65 -3.06
CA PHE A 135 -5.69 15.47 -3.00
C PHE A 135 -6.00 14.44 -4.11
N TYR A 136 -7.25 14.28 -4.53
CA TYR A 136 -7.56 13.45 -5.69
C TYR A 136 -7.00 14.04 -6.99
N LYS A 137 -7.13 15.35 -7.21
CA LYS A 137 -6.51 16.04 -8.35
C LYS A 137 -4.99 15.91 -8.34
N ARG A 138 -4.35 16.09 -7.18
CA ARG A 138 -2.91 15.85 -7.01
C ARG A 138 -2.54 14.41 -7.33
N THR A 139 -3.33 13.44 -6.88
CA THR A 139 -3.11 12.03 -7.21
C THR A 139 -3.15 11.81 -8.71
N LEU A 140 -4.12 12.38 -9.43
CA LEU A 140 -4.21 12.25 -10.88
C LEU A 140 -3.09 13.00 -11.62
N ALA A 141 -2.58 14.08 -11.07
CA ALA A 141 -1.42 14.78 -11.61
C ALA A 141 -0.13 13.93 -11.51
N GLU A 142 0.09 13.26 -10.37
CA GLU A 142 1.26 12.40 -10.15
C GLU A 142 1.10 10.98 -10.72
N PHE A 143 -0.13 10.48 -10.75
CA PHE A 143 -0.52 9.13 -11.16
C PHE A 143 -1.75 9.19 -12.08
N PRO A 144 -1.59 9.59 -13.36
CA PRO A 144 -2.73 9.78 -14.29
C PRO A 144 -3.61 8.54 -14.50
N GLY A 145 -3.08 7.34 -14.25
CA GLY A 145 -3.82 6.09 -14.33
C GLY A 145 -4.59 5.70 -13.06
N SER A 146 -4.64 6.55 -12.03
CA SER A 146 -5.26 6.20 -10.75
C SER A 146 -6.78 6.17 -10.83
N GLN A 147 -7.34 4.97 -11.07
CA GLN A 147 -8.79 4.77 -11.13
C GLN A 147 -9.49 5.09 -9.81
N ILE A 148 -8.79 4.92 -8.67
CA ILE A 148 -9.32 5.24 -7.34
C ILE A 148 -9.52 6.75 -7.21
N ALA A 149 -8.53 7.54 -7.63
CA ALA A 149 -8.62 8.98 -7.58
C ALA A 149 -9.67 9.54 -8.54
N LEU A 150 -9.74 8.98 -9.75
CA LEU A 150 -10.76 9.35 -10.75
C LEU A 150 -12.17 9.10 -10.20
N ALA A 151 -12.44 7.88 -9.70
CA ALA A 151 -13.74 7.53 -9.14
C ALA A 151 -14.13 8.41 -7.94
N GLY A 152 -13.17 8.68 -7.04
CA GLY A 152 -13.39 9.55 -5.88
C GLY A 152 -13.73 10.99 -6.28
N LEU A 153 -13.02 11.54 -7.27
CA LEU A 153 -13.28 12.89 -7.77
C LEU A 153 -14.62 13.01 -8.49
N THR A 154 -14.97 12.01 -9.32
CA THR A 154 -16.27 11.96 -10.01
C THR A 154 -17.43 11.94 -9.01
N LEU A 155 -17.32 11.15 -7.94
CA LEU A 155 -18.35 11.09 -6.90
C LEU A 155 -18.55 12.45 -6.21
N LEU A 156 -17.45 13.11 -5.83
CA LEU A 156 -17.52 14.41 -5.14
C LEU A 156 -18.05 15.55 -6.01
N ASN A 157 -17.84 15.48 -7.32
CA ASN A 157 -18.41 16.47 -8.25
C ASN A 157 -19.90 16.21 -8.47
N PHE A 158 -20.31 14.94 -8.54
CA PHE A 158 -21.73 14.58 -8.64
C PHE A 158 -22.52 15.05 -7.41
N ASP A 159 -21.99 14.82 -6.20
CA ASP A 159 -22.65 15.29 -4.95
C ASP A 159 -22.82 16.82 -4.91
N GLU A 160 -21.95 17.58 -5.57
CA GLU A 160 -22.02 19.05 -5.66
C GLU A 160 -23.12 19.50 -6.64
N GLU A 161 -23.19 18.88 -7.83
CA GLU A 161 -24.19 19.18 -8.85
C GLU A 161 -25.64 18.90 -8.39
N PHE A 162 -25.84 17.91 -7.51
CA PHE A 162 -27.17 17.48 -7.03
C PHE A 162 -27.44 17.81 -5.55
N GLY A 163 -26.46 18.34 -4.82
CA GLY A 163 -26.61 18.76 -3.42
C GLY A 163 -27.09 20.20 -3.23
N GLU A 164 -27.10 20.99 -4.31
CA GLU A 164 -27.61 22.38 -4.34
C GLU A 164 -29.09 22.50 -4.76
N SER A 165 -29.82 21.37 -4.89
CA SER A 165 -31.29 21.32 -5.13
C SER A 165 -32.10 21.06 -3.87
#